data_AF-A0A6P0MEI8-F1
#
_entry.id   AF-A0A6P0MEI8-F1
#
_cell.length_a   1.000
_cell.length_b   1.000
_cell.length_c   1.000
_cell.angle_alpha   90.00
_cell.angle_beta   90.00
_cell.angle_gamma   90.00
#
_symmetry.space_group_name_H-M   'P 1'
#
loop_
_entity.id
_entity.type
_entity.pdbx_description
1 polymer ?
#
loop_
_entity_poly.entity_id
_entity_poly.type
_entity_poly.pdbx_seq_one_letter_code
_entity_poly.pdbx_strand_id
1 'polypeptide(L)'
;QFLRVSGVCDGLTLETSTNEVIVTPGTALDSQGRQIILSTNSPPIDLSSYTDQQVDLVISYQEEQSDHSTEGGVGSSGARRWHEKPNIQVAALGNVPEDSVVLARLAINRSGVVTPDFSVRQYSGVRLPSGNSSNGTITGPILRSGGSSDSSLVVIEGDLSVTGTGNSYFASSLGIGITEPQKKLHVERGELRVRASHNHTTPDIGAFYANNLTQGIGIGYNRIEAIGTITDQNINLIAKGSGQVIVNRGNLTVSAGEIKLNGAQQIVFTDSDTSNNLKLQLWSGYGLGINGGTLLGDWPALLA
;
A
#
# COMPACT_ATOMS: atom_id res chain seq x y z
N GLN A 1 26.46 -12.13 -5.58
CA GLN A 1 25.25 -12.57 -6.27
C GLN A 1 24.27 -11.41 -6.35
N PHE A 2 24.04 -10.85 -7.55
CA PHE A 2 23.14 -9.71 -7.82
C PHE A 2 21.68 -10.14 -8.06
N LEU A 3 21.46 -11.44 -8.24
CA LEU A 3 20.16 -12.06 -8.45
C LEU A 3 19.75 -12.81 -7.19
N ARG A 4 18.46 -12.78 -6.85
CA ARG A 4 17.93 -13.44 -5.65
C ARG A 4 17.48 -14.88 -5.93
N VAL A 5 16.84 -15.11 -7.09
CA VAL A 5 16.11 -16.35 -7.38
C VAL A 5 16.21 -16.67 -8.87
N SER A 6 16.46 -17.94 -9.18
CA SER A 6 16.26 -18.54 -10.52
C SER A 6 14.77 -18.50 -10.82
N GLY A 7 14.36 -17.90 -11.94
CA GLY A 7 12.94 -17.71 -12.18
C GLY A 7 12.62 -17.00 -13.48
N VAL A 8 11.31 -16.90 -13.73
CA VAL A 8 10.75 -16.16 -14.86
C VAL A 8 10.98 -14.67 -14.65
N CYS A 9 11.52 -13.99 -15.65
CA CYS A 9 11.66 -12.54 -15.68
C CYS A 9 10.43 -11.89 -16.32
N ASP A 10 9.98 -12.45 -17.45
CA ASP A 10 8.82 -11.98 -18.21
C ASP A 10 8.25 -13.09 -19.11
N GLY A 11 6.96 -13.03 -19.43
CA GLY A 11 6.31 -13.94 -20.36
C GLY A 11 6.35 -15.42 -19.93
N LEU A 12 6.72 -16.29 -20.88
CA LEU A 12 6.77 -17.76 -20.70
C LEU A 12 5.43 -18.33 -20.19
N THR A 13 4.31 -17.76 -20.64
CA THR A 13 2.96 -18.26 -20.31
C THR A 13 2.63 -19.49 -21.15
N LEU A 14 1.48 -20.12 -20.88
CA LEU A 14 1.10 -21.38 -21.52
C LEU A 14 -0.21 -21.24 -22.30
N GLU A 15 -0.24 -21.85 -23.47
CA GLU A 15 -1.45 -22.16 -24.23
C GLU A 15 -1.65 -23.69 -24.19
N THR A 16 -2.84 -24.15 -23.81
CA THR A 16 -3.11 -25.58 -23.63
C THR A 16 -4.15 -26.09 -24.63
N SER A 17 -3.88 -27.25 -25.22
CA SER A 17 -4.81 -28.04 -26.03
C SER A 17 -4.88 -29.47 -25.46
N THR A 18 -5.69 -30.34 -26.08
CA THR A 18 -5.79 -31.74 -25.65
C THR A 18 -4.43 -32.42 -25.77
N ASN A 19 -3.91 -32.94 -24.65
CA ASN A 19 -2.60 -33.59 -24.52
C ASN A 19 -1.43 -32.72 -24.97
N GLU A 20 -1.56 -31.40 -24.99
CA GLU A 20 -0.54 -30.54 -25.58
C GLU A 20 -0.43 -29.22 -24.81
N VAL A 21 0.79 -28.69 -24.79
CA VAL A 21 1.07 -27.36 -24.28
C VAL A 21 2.06 -26.64 -25.18
N ILE A 22 1.84 -25.35 -25.38
CA ILE A 22 2.75 -24.42 -26.05
C ILE A 22 3.21 -23.39 -25.01
N VAL A 23 4.51 -23.14 -24.96
CA VAL A 23 5.10 -22.06 -24.17
C VAL A 23 5.22 -20.83 -25.05
N THR A 24 4.68 -19.69 -24.60
CA THR A 24 4.77 -18.42 -25.31
C THR A 24 6.12 -17.74 -25.05
N PRO A 25 6.54 -16.78 -25.91
CA PRO A 25 7.78 -16.05 -25.73
C PRO A 25 7.96 -15.45 -24.34
N GLY A 26 9.23 -15.32 -23.93
CA GLY A 26 9.59 -14.69 -22.68
C GLY A 26 11.03 -14.96 -22.28
N THR A 27 11.36 -14.56 -21.06
CA THR A 27 12.72 -14.66 -20.53
C THR A 27 12.73 -15.18 -19.10
N ALA A 28 13.79 -15.90 -18.77
CA ALA A 28 14.06 -16.39 -17.43
C ALA A 28 15.56 -16.29 -17.11
N LEU A 29 15.90 -16.43 -15.84
CA LEU A 29 17.27 -16.57 -15.36
C LEU A 29 17.36 -17.86 -14.58
N ASP A 30 18.36 -18.69 -14.86
CA ASP A 30 18.59 -19.92 -14.10
C ASP A 30 19.36 -19.68 -12.78
N SER A 31 19.65 -20.76 -12.07
CA SER A 31 20.38 -20.73 -10.79
C SER A 31 21.83 -20.24 -10.92
N GLN A 32 22.42 -20.38 -12.11
CA GLN A 32 23.76 -19.88 -12.45
C GLN A 32 23.75 -18.43 -12.92
N GLY A 33 22.57 -17.82 -13.09
CA GLY A 33 22.39 -16.46 -13.59
C GLY A 33 22.49 -16.35 -15.11
N ARG A 34 22.42 -17.46 -15.85
CA ARG A 34 22.34 -17.46 -17.33
C ARG A 34 20.94 -17.06 -17.76
N GLN A 35 20.86 -16.21 -18.78
CA GLN A 35 19.58 -15.81 -19.35
C GLN A 35 19.07 -16.88 -20.32
N ILE A 36 17.81 -17.26 -20.14
CA ILE A 36 17.09 -18.13 -21.04
C ILE A 36 16.11 -17.26 -21.82
N ILE A 37 16.20 -17.29 -23.14
CA ILE A 37 15.35 -16.48 -24.03
C ILE A 37 14.57 -17.42 -24.95
N LEU A 38 13.25 -17.40 -24.84
CA LEU A 38 12.35 -18.01 -25.82
C LEU A 38 11.75 -16.89 -26.68
N SER A 39 12.20 -16.78 -27.91
CA SER A 39 11.85 -15.66 -28.81
C SER A 39 10.57 -15.87 -29.61
N THR A 40 10.14 -17.13 -29.77
CA THR A 40 8.91 -17.53 -30.47
C THR A 40 8.18 -18.59 -29.65
N ASN A 41 6.90 -18.85 -29.95
CA ASN A 41 6.20 -19.99 -29.36
C ASN A 41 7.04 -21.26 -29.49
N SER A 42 7.04 -22.08 -28.43
CA SER A 42 7.60 -23.43 -28.52
C SER A 42 6.82 -24.25 -29.55
N PRO A 43 7.43 -25.29 -30.13
CA PRO A 43 6.66 -26.37 -30.73
C PRO A 43 5.65 -26.93 -29.68
N PRO A 44 4.50 -27.49 -30.12
CA PRO A 44 3.61 -28.21 -29.23
C PRO A 44 4.35 -29.34 -28.51
N ILE A 45 4.28 -29.34 -27.19
CA ILE A 45 4.88 -30.35 -26.33
C ILE A 45 3.82 -31.41 -26.07
N ASP A 46 4.08 -32.63 -26.53
CA ASP A 46 3.17 -33.77 -26.35
C ASP A 46 3.17 -34.24 -24.89
N LEU A 47 1.97 -34.33 -24.32
CA LEU A 47 1.68 -34.75 -22.96
C LEU A 47 0.90 -36.08 -22.91
N SER A 48 0.69 -36.75 -24.04
CA SER A 48 -0.10 -37.99 -24.14
C SER A 48 0.39 -39.11 -23.21
N SER A 49 1.69 -39.15 -22.93
CA SER A 49 2.33 -40.13 -22.04
C SER A 49 2.12 -39.84 -20.54
N TYR A 50 1.53 -38.69 -20.19
CA TYR A 50 1.34 -38.22 -18.82
C TYR A 50 -0.14 -38.13 -18.41
N THR A 51 -1.02 -38.85 -19.10
CA THR A 51 -2.45 -38.92 -18.75
C THR A 51 -2.67 -39.48 -17.35
N ASP A 52 -3.63 -38.90 -16.62
CA ASP A 52 -3.90 -39.18 -15.20
C ASP A 52 -2.69 -38.92 -14.27
N GLN A 53 -1.77 -38.02 -14.66
CA GLN A 53 -0.60 -37.63 -13.88
C GLN A 53 -0.50 -36.11 -13.65
N GLN A 54 0.37 -35.76 -12.71
CA GLN A 54 0.87 -34.40 -12.53
C GLN A 54 2.37 -34.36 -12.84
N VAL A 55 2.79 -33.32 -13.53
CA VAL A 55 4.18 -33.12 -13.97
C VAL A 55 4.55 -31.64 -13.87
N ASP A 56 5.84 -31.33 -13.77
CA ASP A 56 6.32 -29.95 -13.82
C ASP A 56 6.85 -29.65 -15.23
N LEU A 57 6.37 -28.59 -15.86
CA LEU A 57 6.91 -28.08 -17.12
C LEU A 57 8.03 -27.11 -16.82
N VAL A 58 9.21 -27.34 -17.40
CA VAL A 58 10.41 -26.58 -17.08
C VAL A 58 11.14 -26.11 -18.33
N ILE A 59 11.89 -25.02 -18.20
CA ILE A 59 12.78 -24.49 -19.24
C ILE A 59 14.20 -24.39 -18.70
N SER A 60 15.21 -24.74 -19.50
CA SER A 60 16.61 -24.65 -19.11
C SER A 60 17.45 -24.03 -20.23
N TYR A 61 18.59 -23.47 -19.84
CA TYR A 61 19.60 -23.01 -20.79
C TYR A 61 20.26 -24.21 -21.48
N GLN A 62 20.44 -24.14 -22.80
CA GLN A 62 21.21 -25.12 -23.57
C GLN A 62 22.02 -24.40 -24.66
N GLU A 63 23.23 -24.91 -24.90
CA GLU A 63 24.08 -24.47 -26.00
C GLU A 63 24.10 -25.53 -27.09
N GLU A 64 23.80 -25.12 -28.32
CA GLU A 64 24.01 -25.94 -29.51
C GLU A 64 25.20 -25.39 -30.31
N GLN A 65 26.17 -26.26 -30.64
CA GLN A 65 27.28 -25.92 -31.53
C GLN A 65 26.77 -25.84 -32.98
N SER A 66 27.06 -24.75 -33.68
CA SER A 66 26.55 -24.55 -35.06
C SER A 66 27.61 -24.56 -36.16
N ASP A 67 28.90 -24.63 -35.84
CA ASP A 67 29.94 -24.57 -36.88
C ASP A 67 31.18 -25.39 -36.51
N HIS A 68 31.43 -26.47 -37.27
CA HIS A 68 32.71 -27.15 -37.35
C HIS A 68 33.46 -26.61 -38.58
N SER A 69 34.63 -26.00 -38.39
CA SER A 69 35.46 -25.58 -39.52
C SER A 69 36.01 -26.80 -40.28
N THR A 70 35.74 -26.89 -41.59
CA THR A 70 36.37 -27.86 -42.49
C THR A 70 37.67 -27.33 -43.12
N GLU A 71 38.34 -26.35 -42.51
CA GLU A 71 39.59 -25.79 -43.03
C GLU A 71 40.61 -25.51 -41.91
N GLY A 72 41.69 -26.30 -41.88
CA GLY A 72 42.98 -25.88 -41.33
C GLY A 72 43.65 -26.77 -40.27
N GLY A 73 44.31 -27.85 -40.70
CA GLY A 73 45.48 -28.43 -40.03
C GLY A 73 45.24 -29.51 -38.95
N VAL A 74 46.09 -30.54 -38.96
CA VAL A 74 46.16 -31.61 -37.95
C VAL A 74 46.36 -31.01 -36.56
N GLY A 75 45.31 -30.99 -35.73
CA GLY A 75 45.38 -30.58 -34.32
C GLY A 75 44.47 -29.43 -33.87
N SER A 76 43.73 -28.76 -34.76
CA SER A 76 42.83 -27.67 -34.38
C SER A 76 41.36 -28.10 -34.42
N SER A 77 40.84 -28.59 -33.29
CA SER A 77 39.38 -28.79 -33.09
C SER A 77 38.88 -27.79 -32.05
N GLY A 78 38.58 -26.57 -32.49
CA GLY A 78 38.00 -25.52 -31.66
C GLY A 78 36.78 -24.93 -32.32
N ALA A 79 35.61 -25.07 -31.69
CA ALA A 79 34.36 -24.47 -32.14
C ALA A 79 34.45 -22.94 -32.12
N ARG A 80 33.85 -22.27 -33.13
CA ARG A 80 33.89 -20.80 -33.27
C ARG A 80 32.58 -20.10 -32.91
N ARG A 81 31.45 -20.81 -32.82
CA ARG A 81 30.12 -20.23 -32.55
C ARG A 81 29.22 -21.19 -31.78
N TRP A 82 28.50 -20.64 -30.80
CA TRP A 82 27.51 -21.31 -29.97
C TRP A 82 26.17 -20.58 -30.14
N HIS A 83 25.07 -21.30 -30.30
CA HIS A 83 23.72 -20.73 -30.26
C HIS A 83 23.06 -21.12 -28.95
N GLU A 84 22.59 -20.12 -28.23
CA GLU A 84 21.73 -20.30 -27.07
C GLU A 84 20.36 -20.73 -27.56
N LYS A 85 19.93 -21.93 -27.15
CA LYS A 85 18.61 -22.46 -27.47
C LYS A 85 17.94 -22.92 -26.18
N PRO A 86 16.77 -22.38 -25.82
CA PRO A 86 16.07 -22.85 -24.64
C PRO A 86 15.64 -24.31 -24.84
N ASN A 87 15.88 -25.15 -23.85
CA ASN A 87 15.32 -26.50 -23.79
C ASN A 87 14.07 -26.48 -22.92
N ILE A 88 12.95 -26.95 -23.45
CA ILE A 88 11.68 -27.06 -22.71
C ILE A 88 11.35 -28.53 -22.57
N GLN A 89 11.10 -28.97 -21.35
CA GLN A 89 10.88 -30.38 -21.04
C GLN A 89 9.86 -30.57 -19.93
N VAL A 90 9.30 -31.78 -19.90
CA VAL A 90 8.41 -32.25 -18.84
C VAL A 90 9.25 -33.02 -17.84
N ALA A 91 9.22 -32.58 -16.58
CA ALA A 91 9.89 -33.25 -15.46
C ALA A 91 8.85 -33.95 -14.58
N ALA A 92 9.20 -35.13 -14.07
CA ALA A 92 8.42 -35.80 -13.04
C ALA A 92 8.44 -34.95 -11.75
N LEU A 93 7.34 -34.99 -10.98
CA LEU A 93 7.23 -34.25 -9.73
C LEU A 93 8.41 -34.54 -8.80
N GLY A 94 9.05 -33.47 -8.30
CA GLY A 94 10.19 -33.55 -7.40
C GLY A 94 11.53 -33.90 -8.06
N ASN A 95 11.54 -34.20 -9.37
CA ASN A 95 12.75 -34.49 -10.15
C ASN A 95 13.03 -33.39 -11.18
N VAL A 96 12.92 -32.13 -10.75
CA VAL A 96 13.26 -30.97 -11.57
C VAL A 96 14.78 -30.80 -11.61
N PRO A 97 15.42 -30.69 -12.80
CA PRO A 97 16.86 -30.44 -12.86
C PRO A 97 17.23 -29.09 -12.23
N GLU A 98 18.38 -29.04 -11.55
CA GLU A 98 18.82 -27.91 -10.72
C GLU A 98 18.98 -26.59 -11.50
N ASP A 99 19.34 -26.68 -12.78
CA ASP A 99 19.51 -25.54 -13.69
C ASP A 99 18.23 -25.18 -14.48
N SER A 100 17.09 -25.78 -14.14
CA SER A 100 15.81 -25.51 -14.80
C SER A 100 14.96 -24.52 -14.03
N VAL A 101 14.20 -23.71 -14.78
CA VAL A 101 13.16 -22.83 -14.25
C VAL A 101 11.81 -23.49 -14.44
N VAL A 102 11.05 -23.64 -13.35
CA VAL A 102 9.69 -24.21 -13.38
C VAL A 102 8.72 -23.19 -13.96
N LEU A 103 8.02 -23.58 -15.03
CA LEU A 103 7.01 -22.77 -15.70
C LEU A 103 5.61 -23.07 -15.20
N ALA A 104 5.26 -24.31 -14.87
CA ALA A 104 3.99 -24.63 -14.26
C ALA A 104 4.01 -26.05 -13.74
N ARG A 105 3.11 -26.34 -12.81
CA ARG A 105 2.67 -27.70 -12.56
C ARG A 105 1.46 -27.99 -13.44
N LEU A 106 1.52 -29.05 -14.24
CA LEU A 106 0.45 -29.45 -15.14
C LEU A 106 -0.27 -30.66 -14.55
N ALA A 107 -1.59 -30.57 -14.39
CA ALA A 107 -2.46 -31.72 -14.16
C ALA A 107 -3.10 -32.15 -15.48
N ILE A 108 -2.88 -33.39 -15.91
CA ILE A 108 -3.43 -33.94 -17.16
C ILE A 108 -4.42 -35.04 -16.81
N ASN A 109 -5.70 -34.85 -17.12
CA ASN A 109 -6.72 -35.87 -16.84
C ASN A 109 -6.78 -36.95 -17.93
N ARG A 110 -7.56 -38.01 -17.68
CA ARG A 110 -7.80 -39.11 -18.64
C ARG A 110 -8.25 -38.69 -20.04
N SER A 111 -8.94 -37.55 -20.15
CA SER A 111 -9.41 -37.00 -21.42
C SER A 111 -8.37 -36.11 -22.11
N GLY A 112 -7.18 -35.95 -21.52
CA GLY A 112 -6.12 -35.10 -22.04
C GLY A 112 -6.28 -33.61 -21.76
N VAL A 113 -7.22 -33.22 -20.88
CA VAL A 113 -7.36 -31.82 -20.48
C VAL A 113 -6.20 -31.45 -19.57
N VAL A 114 -5.45 -30.42 -19.97
CA VAL A 114 -4.29 -29.90 -19.25
C VAL A 114 -4.74 -28.71 -18.40
N THR A 115 -4.51 -28.78 -17.09
CA THR A 115 -4.78 -27.68 -16.15
C THR A 115 -3.47 -27.18 -15.56
N PRO A 116 -2.99 -25.99 -15.96
CA PRO A 116 -1.79 -25.40 -15.38
C PRO A 116 -2.04 -24.79 -13.99
N ASP A 117 -1.13 -25.05 -13.06
CA ASP A 117 -0.96 -24.36 -11.79
C ASP A 117 0.32 -23.52 -11.84
N PHE A 118 0.14 -22.20 -11.79
CA PHE A 118 1.22 -21.22 -11.84
C PHE A 118 1.71 -20.79 -10.45
N SER A 119 1.11 -21.26 -9.36
CA SER A 119 1.53 -20.92 -7.99
C SER A 119 2.94 -21.41 -7.67
N VAL A 120 3.43 -22.41 -8.41
CA VAL A 120 4.80 -22.94 -8.32
C VAL A 120 5.84 -22.08 -9.04
N ARG A 121 5.43 -21.10 -9.85
CA ARG A 121 6.37 -20.21 -10.56
C ARG A 121 7.12 -19.33 -9.58
N GLN A 122 8.43 -19.28 -9.75
CA GLN A 122 9.26 -18.27 -9.11
C GLN A 122 9.57 -17.17 -10.11
N TYR A 123 9.53 -15.92 -9.62
CA TYR A 123 9.83 -14.74 -10.41
C TYR A 123 11.19 -14.18 -10.01
N SER A 124 12.05 -14.00 -11.00
CA SER A 124 13.34 -13.38 -10.78
C SER A 124 13.18 -11.86 -10.61
N GLY A 125 14.12 -11.26 -9.90
CA GLY A 125 14.10 -9.84 -9.59
C GLY A 125 15.50 -9.31 -9.30
N VAL A 126 15.61 -7.99 -9.25
CA VAL A 126 16.87 -7.30 -8.99
C VAL A 126 17.07 -7.21 -7.49
N ARG A 127 18.17 -7.78 -6.99
CA ARG A 127 18.65 -7.51 -5.63
C ARG A 127 19.59 -6.32 -5.68
N LEU A 128 19.28 -5.29 -4.90
CA LEU A 128 20.17 -4.14 -4.78
C LEU A 128 21.34 -4.48 -3.83
N PRO A 129 22.56 -3.97 -4.11
CA PRO A 129 23.70 -4.16 -3.23
C PRO A 129 23.37 -3.78 -1.79
N SER A 130 23.68 -4.67 -0.86
CA SER A 130 23.55 -4.45 0.59
C SER A 130 24.84 -4.89 1.24
N GLY A 131 25.30 -4.15 2.24
CA GLY A 131 26.44 -4.57 3.06
C GLY A 131 26.10 -5.94 3.66
N ASN A 132 26.80 -6.99 3.24
CA ASN A 132 26.51 -8.35 3.69
C ASN A 132 26.70 -8.43 5.21
N SER A 133 25.67 -8.86 5.94
CA SER A 133 25.89 -9.45 7.27
C SER A 133 26.49 -10.84 7.05
N SER A 134 27.55 -11.15 7.78
CA SER A 134 28.49 -12.26 7.66
C SER A 134 27.89 -13.68 7.71
N ASN A 135 26.58 -13.84 7.88
CA ASN A 135 25.93 -15.13 8.10
C ASN A 135 25.02 -15.61 6.95
N GLY A 136 25.19 -15.09 5.73
CA GLY A 136 24.44 -15.56 4.55
C GLY A 136 22.94 -15.21 4.56
N THR A 137 22.46 -14.48 5.56
CA THR A 137 21.08 -13.97 5.60
C THR A 137 20.97 -12.78 4.65
N ILE A 138 20.01 -12.87 3.73
CA ILE A 138 19.73 -11.83 2.74
C ILE A 138 19.07 -10.65 3.45
N THR A 139 19.74 -9.49 3.51
CA THR A 139 19.23 -8.28 4.18
C THR A 139 19.01 -7.09 3.24
N GLY A 140 19.30 -7.24 1.94
CA GLY A 140 19.18 -6.15 0.97
C GLY A 140 17.80 -6.02 0.34
N PRO A 141 17.41 -4.80 -0.08
CA PRO A 141 16.14 -4.58 -0.73
C PRO A 141 16.08 -5.29 -2.09
N ILE A 142 14.90 -5.79 -2.42
CA ILE A 142 14.63 -6.56 -3.65
C ILE A 142 13.48 -5.92 -4.40
N LEU A 143 13.66 -5.78 -5.71
CA LEU A 143 12.64 -5.32 -6.65
C LEU A 143 12.23 -6.48 -7.58
N ARG A 144 10.95 -6.85 -7.58
CA ARG A 144 10.43 -7.94 -8.43
C ARG A 144 8.97 -7.74 -8.80
N SER A 145 8.48 -8.53 -9.76
CA SER A 145 7.03 -8.65 -10.04
C SER A 145 6.30 -9.36 -8.89
N GLY A 146 5.01 -9.04 -8.72
CA GLY A 146 4.06 -9.74 -7.86
C GLY A 146 3.71 -11.15 -8.33
N GLY A 147 4.04 -11.49 -9.59
CA GLY A 147 3.85 -12.82 -10.16
C GLY A 147 2.63 -12.92 -11.07
N SER A 148 2.16 -14.13 -11.40
CA SER A 148 1.11 -14.33 -12.40
C SER A 148 -0.24 -13.72 -12.02
N SER A 149 -0.60 -13.76 -10.73
CA SER A 149 -1.86 -13.18 -10.21
C SER A 149 -1.82 -11.65 -10.12
N ASP A 150 -0.62 -11.08 -10.02
CA ASP A 150 -0.38 -9.66 -9.73
C ASP A 150 0.72 -9.14 -10.66
N SER A 151 0.60 -9.41 -11.96
CA SER A 151 1.66 -9.16 -12.95
C SER A 151 2.04 -7.68 -13.07
N SER A 152 1.08 -6.78 -12.79
CA SER A 152 1.28 -5.33 -12.74
C SER A 152 1.75 -4.80 -11.38
N LEU A 153 1.91 -5.66 -10.37
CA LEU A 153 2.38 -5.27 -9.04
C LEU A 153 3.89 -5.29 -9.01
N VAL A 154 4.48 -4.15 -8.61
CA VAL A 154 5.87 -4.08 -8.21
C VAL A 154 5.95 -4.39 -6.72
N VAL A 155 6.72 -5.42 -6.37
CA VAL A 155 7.00 -5.78 -4.97
C VAL A 155 8.38 -5.27 -4.60
N ILE A 156 8.44 -4.48 -3.53
CA ILE A 156 9.66 -4.10 -2.85
C ILE A 156 9.68 -4.82 -1.51
N GLU A 157 10.62 -5.75 -1.34
CA GLU A 157 10.89 -6.34 -0.03
C GLU A 157 12.06 -5.59 0.62
N GLY A 158 11.82 -4.99 1.77
CA GLY A 158 12.75 -4.10 2.47
C GLY A 158 12.17 -2.69 2.63
N ASP A 159 13.03 -1.74 2.96
CA ASP A 159 12.65 -0.34 3.13
C ASP A 159 12.64 0.41 1.78
N LEU A 160 11.69 1.33 1.61
CA LEU A 160 11.65 2.29 0.52
C LEU A 160 11.87 3.70 1.07
N SER A 161 12.94 4.37 0.62
CA SER A 161 13.16 5.80 0.89
C SER A 161 13.09 6.57 -0.42
N VAL A 162 12.23 7.59 -0.46
CA VAL A 162 12.07 8.50 -1.60
C VAL A 162 12.49 9.90 -1.15
N THR A 163 13.72 10.29 -1.48
CA THR A 163 14.32 11.58 -1.07
C THR A 163 14.42 12.59 -2.22
N GLY A 164 13.89 12.25 -3.40
CA GLY A 164 13.86 13.17 -4.54
C GLY A 164 13.06 14.42 -4.20
N THR A 165 13.47 15.57 -4.74
CA THR A 165 12.77 16.86 -4.55
C THR A 165 11.59 17.06 -5.49
N GLY A 166 11.35 16.09 -6.39
CA GLY A 166 10.19 16.08 -7.28
C GLY A 166 8.93 15.53 -6.62
N ASN A 167 7.83 15.56 -7.35
CA ASN A 167 6.53 15.07 -6.87
C ASN A 167 6.44 13.55 -6.99
N SER A 168 5.84 12.91 -5.99
CA SER A 168 5.34 11.52 -6.08
C SER A 168 3.83 11.56 -6.28
N TYR A 169 3.33 10.84 -7.29
CA TYR A 169 1.90 10.80 -7.63
C TYR A 169 1.35 9.39 -7.47
N PHE A 170 0.19 9.27 -6.80
CA PHE A 170 -0.59 8.04 -6.70
C PHE A 170 -1.94 8.28 -7.38
N ALA A 171 -2.23 7.57 -8.47
CA ALA A 171 -3.50 7.73 -9.20
C ALA A 171 -4.71 7.20 -8.40
N SER A 172 -4.46 6.21 -7.53
CA SER A 172 -5.48 5.57 -6.70
C SER A 172 -5.26 5.86 -5.22
N SER A 173 -5.68 4.94 -4.35
CA SER A 173 -5.55 5.05 -2.91
C SER A 173 -4.13 4.79 -2.42
N LEU A 174 -3.65 5.63 -1.50
CA LEU A 174 -2.43 5.42 -0.71
C LEU A 174 -2.81 4.92 0.69
N GLY A 175 -2.42 3.68 1.00
CA GLY A 175 -2.49 3.11 2.34
C GLY A 175 -1.17 3.28 3.09
N ILE A 176 -1.22 3.72 4.34
CA ILE A 176 -0.06 3.79 5.25
C ILE A 176 -0.43 3.00 6.51
N GLY A 177 0.27 1.89 6.76
CA GLY A 177 -0.05 0.97 7.87
C GLY A 177 -1.24 0.04 7.61
N ILE A 178 -1.76 -0.01 6.39
CA ILE A 178 -2.91 -0.81 5.96
C ILE A 178 -2.73 -1.32 4.51
N THR A 179 -3.21 -2.52 4.21
CA THR A 179 -3.14 -3.17 2.89
C THR A 179 -4.37 -2.95 2.02
N GLU A 180 -5.50 -2.53 2.60
CA GLU A 180 -6.78 -2.31 1.91
C GLU A 180 -7.35 -0.91 2.21
N PRO A 181 -6.79 0.16 1.62
CA PRO A 181 -7.23 1.52 1.87
C PRO A 181 -8.64 1.80 1.32
N GLN A 182 -9.56 2.25 2.18
CA GLN A 182 -10.96 2.54 1.82
C GLN A 182 -11.19 3.96 1.27
N LYS A 183 -10.15 4.81 1.30
CA LYS A 183 -10.15 6.21 0.84
C LYS A 183 -8.84 6.51 0.11
N LYS A 184 -8.81 7.63 -0.63
CA LYS A 184 -7.62 8.04 -1.42
C LYS A 184 -6.35 8.18 -0.58
N LEU A 185 -6.48 8.60 0.67
CA LEU A 185 -5.44 8.49 1.68
C LEU A 185 -6.05 7.79 2.89
N HIS A 186 -5.49 6.66 3.29
CA HIS A 186 -5.88 5.93 4.50
C HIS A 186 -4.65 5.65 5.36
N VAL A 187 -4.57 6.30 6.51
CA VAL A 187 -3.51 6.08 7.51
C VAL A 187 -4.13 5.33 8.68
N GLU A 188 -3.63 4.14 8.98
CA GLU A 188 -4.11 3.32 10.09
C GLU A 188 -2.94 2.74 10.89
N ARG A 189 -3.18 2.39 12.16
CA ARG A 189 -2.21 1.71 13.05
C ARG A 189 -0.91 2.52 13.30
N GLY A 190 -0.95 3.83 13.04
CA GLY A 190 0.13 4.79 13.27
C GLY A 190 -0.39 6.23 13.37
N GLU A 191 0.51 7.18 13.63
CA GLU A 191 0.19 8.61 13.75
C GLU A 191 0.40 9.36 12.42
N LEU A 192 -0.49 10.31 12.11
CA LEU A 192 -0.26 11.30 11.07
C LEU A 192 0.41 12.54 11.68
N ARG A 193 1.71 12.71 11.41
CA ARG A 193 2.45 13.92 11.80
C ARG A 193 2.51 14.91 10.65
N VAL A 194 1.84 16.06 10.81
CA VAL A 194 1.92 17.18 9.87
C VAL A 194 2.66 18.35 10.53
N ARG A 195 3.63 18.94 9.82
CA ARG A 195 4.47 20.03 10.35
C ARG A 195 4.76 21.04 9.25
N ALA A 196 4.43 22.30 9.49
CA ALA A 196 4.86 23.40 8.64
C ALA A 196 6.36 23.69 8.82
N SER A 197 6.98 24.32 7.83
CA SER A 197 8.38 24.76 7.88
C SER A 197 8.59 26.04 8.71
N HIS A 198 7.52 26.61 9.25
CA HIS A 198 7.53 27.87 10.01
C HIS A 198 6.62 27.81 11.24
N ASN A 199 6.72 28.82 12.08
CA ASN A 199 5.90 28.99 13.30
C ASN A 199 4.93 30.17 13.20
N HIS A 200 4.51 30.55 11.99
CA HIS A 200 3.50 31.59 11.81
C HIS A 200 2.15 31.12 12.36
N THR A 201 1.32 32.09 12.75
CA THR A 201 -0.03 31.83 13.28
C THR A 201 -1.04 31.49 12.19
N THR A 202 -0.63 31.28 10.93
CA THR A 202 -1.50 30.97 9.80
C THR A 202 -2.10 29.56 9.89
N PRO A 203 -3.26 29.31 9.26
CA PRO A 203 -4.00 28.04 9.36
C PRO A 203 -3.54 27.00 8.32
N ASP A 204 -2.26 26.99 7.99
CA ASP A 204 -1.68 26.29 6.84
C ASP A 204 -0.86 25.04 7.24
N ILE A 205 -0.83 24.67 8.52
CA ILE A 205 -0.29 23.38 8.95
C ILE A 205 -1.14 22.25 8.36
N GLY A 206 -2.47 22.40 8.39
CA GLY A 206 -3.39 21.52 7.69
C GLY A 206 -4.56 22.32 7.13
N ALA A 207 -4.80 22.23 5.82
CA ALA A 207 -5.88 22.92 5.14
C ALA A 207 -6.79 21.92 4.42
N PHE A 208 -8.08 21.97 4.72
CA PHE A 208 -9.10 21.09 4.15
C PHE A 208 -10.14 21.95 3.44
N TYR A 209 -10.12 21.94 2.10
CA TYR A 209 -11.04 22.72 1.28
C TYR A 209 -12.22 21.88 0.80
N ALA A 210 -13.35 22.53 0.59
CA ALA A 210 -14.39 22.00 -0.26
C ALA A 210 -13.92 21.98 -1.73
N ASN A 211 -14.60 21.19 -2.56
CA ASN A 211 -14.20 20.98 -3.96
C ASN A 211 -14.12 22.26 -4.81
N ASN A 212 -14.89 23.29 -4.46
CA ASN A 212 -14.88 24.58 -5.16
C ASN A 212 -13.81 25.56 -4.64
N LEU A 213 -13.03 25.20 -3.62
CA LEU A 213 -11.95 25.98 -3.01
C LEU A 213 -12.35 27.31 -2.35
N THR A 214 -13.65 27.61 -2.26
CA THR A 214 -14.12 28.88 -1.70
C THR A 214 -14.38 28.83 -0.20
N GLN A 215 -14.51 27.63 0.37
CA GLN A 215 -14.66 27.37 1.80
C GLN A 215 -13.78 26.20 2.25
N GLY A 216 -13.46 26.18 3.54
CA GLY A 216 -12.65 25.13 4.14
C GLY A 216 -12.46 25.31 5.63
N ILE A 217 -11.68 24.40 6.22
CA ILE A 217 -11.21 24.48 7.60
C ILE A 217 -9.68 24.37 7.58
N GLY A 218 -9.01 25.28 8.27
CA GLY A 218 -7.58 25.27 8.44
C GLY A 218 -7.19 25.10 9.90
N ILE A 219 -6.02 24.47 10.12
CA ILE A 219 -5.41 24.21 11.41
C ILE A 219 -4.04 24.90 11.40
N GLY A 220 -3.84 25.82 12.35
CA GLY A 220 -2.57 26.51 12.59
C GLY A 220 -1.89 26.05 13.87
N TYR A 221 -0.77 26.68 14.22
CA TYR A 221 0.01 26.32 15.42
C TYR A 221 -0.81 26.31 16.72
N ASN A 222 -1.78 27.23 16.87
CA ASN A 222 -2.62 27.36 18.06
C ASN A 222 -4.07 27.79 17.75
N ARG A 223 -4.56 27.52 16.54
CA ARG A 223 -5.91 27.93 16.11
C ARG A 223 -6.55 26.96 15.11
N ILE A 224 -7.87 26.94 15.09
CA ILE A 224 -8.69 26.32 14.05
C ILE A 224 -9.58 27.41 13.50
N GLU A 225 -9.68 27.51 12.17
CA GLU A 225 -10.47 28.56 11.54
C GLU A 225 -11.07 28.19 10.19
N ALA A 226 -12.03 28.98 9.73
CA ALA A 226 -12.51 28.94 8.37
C ALA A 226 -11.47 29.55 7.42
N ILE A 227 -11.29 28.93 6.27
CA ILE A 227 -10.36 29.37 5.20
C ILE A 227 -11.09 29.39 3.86
N GLY A 228 -10.52 30.10 2.88
CA GLY A 228 -11.11 30.23 1.55
C GLY A 228 -11.36 31.69 1.19
N THR A 229 -12.20 31.91 0.18
CA THR A 229 -12.52 33.26 -0.33
C THR A 229 -13.84 33.80 0.21
N ILE A 230 -14.69 32.95 0.80
CA ILE A 230 -15.93 33.39 1.46
C ILE A 230 -15.57 34.08 2.78
N THR A 231 -16.14 35.26 2.99
CA THR A 231 -15.89 36.10 4.19
C THR A 231 -16.62 35.60 5.42
N ASP A 232 -17.82 35.06 5.24
CA ASP A 232 -18.71 34.65 6.32
C ASP A 232 -18.96 33.14 6.27
N GLN A 233 -18.29 32.42 7.15
CA GLN A 233 -18.40 30.97 7.24
C GLN A 233 -18.41 30.53 8.70
N ASN A 234 -19.39 29.70 9.05
CA ASN A 234 -19.45 29.07 10.36
C ASN A 234 -18.51 27.86 10.45
N ILE A 235 -17.90 27.65 11.62
CA ILE A 235 -17.24 26.40 11.97
C ILE A 235 -18.18 25.62 12.88
N ASN A 236 -18.78 24.56 12.35
CA ASN A 236 -19.70 23.73 13.11
C ASN A 236 -18.93 22.61 13.83
N LEU A 237 -18.98 22.59 15.16
CA LEU A 237 -18.47 21.48 15.98
C LEU A 237 -19.65 20.61 16.42
N ILE A 238 -19.82 19.48 15.75
CA ILE A 238 -21.00 18.60 15.93
C ILE A 238 -20.53 17.24 16.45
N ALA A 239 -20.95 16.88 17.66
CA ALA A 239 -20.72 15.53 18.17
C ALA A 239 -21.66 14.51 17.52
N LYS A 240 -21.20 13.26 17.37
CA LYS A 240 -22.00 12.17 16.80
C LYS A 240 -22.91 11.55 17.86
N GLY A 241 -24.19 11.32 17.53
CA GLY A 241 -25.15 10.67 18.43
C GLY A 241 -25.33 11.47 19.73
N SER A 242 -25.17 10.82 20.88
CA SER A 242 -25.22 11.44 22.21
C SER A 242 -23.86 11.98 22.71
N GLY A 243 -22.86 12.12 21.82
CA GLY A 243 -21.55 12.66 22.17
C GLY A 243 -21.59 14.14 22.57
N GLN A 244 -20.46 14.66 23.08
CA GLN A 244 -20.31 16.04 23.55
C GLN A 244 -19.10 16.73 22.94
N VAL A 245 -19.14 18.07 22.85
CA VAL A 245 -17.96 18.91 22.61
C VAL A 245 -17.42 19.34 23.99
N ILE A 246 -16.18 18.98 24.30
CA ILE A 246 -15.62 19.10 25.65
C ILE A 246 -14.37 19.97 25.63
N VAL A 247 -14.29 20.92 26.57
CA VAL A 247 -13.06 21.64 26.93
C VAL A 247 -12.58 21.12 28.28
N ASN A 248 -11.64 20.17 28.27
CA ASN A 248 -11.23 19.44 29.48
C ASN A 248 -10.35 20.25 30.45
N ARG A 249 -9.62 21.24 29.95
CA ARG A 249 -8.72 22.11 30.73
C ARG A 249 -8.74 23.52 30.13
N GLY A 250 -8.65 24.53 31.01
CA GLY A 250 -8.74 25.94 30.62
C GLY A 250 -10.20 26.45 30.55
N ASN A 251 -10.34 27.72 30.19
CA ASN A 251 -11.65 28.39 30.14
C ASN A 251 -12.21 28.38 28.71
N LEU A 252 -13.52 28.14 28.57
CA LEU A 252 -14.24 28.52 27.35
C LEU A 252 -14.48 30.04 27.37
N THR A 253 -13.86 30.76 26.45
CA THR A 253 -14.05 32.22 26.32
C THR A 253 -14.74 32.53 25.00
N VAL A 254 -15.86 33.26 25.05
CA VAL A 254 -16.54 33.83 23.88
C VAL A 254 -16.26 35.33 23.90
N SER A 255 -15.36 35.79 23.03
CA SER A 255 -14.90 37.19 23.00
C SER A 255 -15.88 38.15 22.31
N ALA A 256 -16.74 37.61 21.44
CA ALA A 256 -17.80 38.34 20.74
C ALA A 256 -18.99 37.40 20.51
N GLY A 257 -20.21 37.95 20.57
CA GLY A 257 -21.45 37.19 20.39
C GLY A 257 -22.03 36.65 21.71
N GLU A 258 -22.90 35.65 21.60
CA GLU A 258 -23.68 35.10 22.71
C GLU A 258 -23.47 33.59 22.84
N ILE A 259 -23.47 33.08 24.07
CA ILE A 259 -23.67 31.64 24.33
C ILE A 259 -25.18 31.38 24.31
N LYS A 260 -25.68 30.72 23.28
CA LYS A 260 -27.09 30.35 23.15
C LYS A 260 -27.33 28.95 23.68
N LEU A 261 -28.20 28.82 24.67
CA LEU A 261 -28.67 27.54 25.22
C LEU A 261 -30.16 27.38 24.88
N ASN A 262 -30.55 26.26 24.26
CA ASN A 262 -31.91 26.01 23.80
C ASN A 262 -32.48 24.66 24.28
N GLY A 263 -33.80 24.50 24.18
CA GLY A 263 -34.48 23.29 24.63
C GLY A 263 -34.29 23.04 26.12
N ALA A 264 -33.79 21.86 26.47
CA ALA A 264 -33.53 21.45 27.86
C ALA A 264 -32.06 21.68 28.31
N GLN A 265 -31.27 22.46 27.57
CA GLN A 265 -29.88 22.76 27.93
C GLN A 265 -29.79 23.60 29.20
N GLN A 266 -28.75 23.35 30.02
CA GLN A 266 -28.54 24.00 31.32
C GLN A 266 -27.07 24.40 31.49
N ILE A 267 -26.81 25.44 32.28
CA ILE A 267 -25.49 25.70 32.86
C ILE A 267 -25.45 25.02 34.23
N VAL A 268 -24.61 24.01 34.38
CA VAL A 268 -24.47 23.26 35.63
C VAL A 268 -23.11 23.59 36.23
N PHE A 269 -23.11 24.10 37.45
CA PHE A 269 -21.90 24.30 38.25
C PHE A 269 -21.78 23.10 39.19
N THR A 270 -20.79 22.24 38.94
CA THR A 270 -20.61 20.97 39.67
C THR A 270 -19.57 21.06 40.79
N ASP A 271 -18.92 22.21 40.97
CA ASP A 271 -18.00 22.43 42.09
C ASP A 271 -18.77 22.47 43.42
N SER A 272 -18.28 21.75 44.41
CA SER A 272 -18.79 21.76 45.78
C SER A 272 -18.35 22.99 46.58
N ASP A 273 -17.38 23.75 46.08
CA ASP A 273 -17.01 25.05 46.64
C ASP A 273 -18.15 26.05 46.42
N THR A 274 -18.79 26.47 47.50
CA THR A 274 -19.91 27.43 47.48
C THR A 274 -19.46 28.89 47.38
N SER A 275 -18.17 29.17 47.27
CA SER A 275 -17.63 30.54 47.35
C SER A 275 -17.79 31.35 46.05
N ASN A 276 -18.14 30.74 44.90
CA ASN A 276 -18.13 31.44 43.60
C ASN A 276 -19.08 30.85 42.53
N ASN A 277 -20.37 30.68 42.82
CA ASN A 277 -21.17 29.82 41.93
C ASN A 277 -21.82 30.56 40.74
N LEU A 278 -21.98 31.88 40.79
CA LEU A 278 -22.38 32.68 39.62
C LEU A 278 -22.03 34.17 39.83
N LYS A 279 -20.96 34.67 39.19
CA LYS A 279 -20.67 36.11 39.09
C LYS A 279 -21.04 36.59 37.71
N LEU A 280 -22.31 36.93 37.51
CA LEU A 280 -22.80 37.45 36.23
C LEU A 280 -22.66 38.97 36.21
N GLN A 281 -21.59 39.47 35.60
CA GLN A 281 -21.44 40.90 35.33
C GLN A 281 -22.17 41.25 34.04
N LEU A 282 -23.39 41.78 34.20
CA LEU A 282 -24.31 42.01 33.09
C LEU A 282 -24.12 43.31 32.35
N TRP A 283 -23.46 44.32 32.97
CA TRP A 283 -22.82 45.57 32.52
C TRP A 283 -22.39 46.35 33.80
N SER A 284 -22.24 47.68 33.77
CA SER A 284 -22.01 48.52 34.97
C SER A 284 -23.20 48.58 35.96
N GLY A 285 -24.30 47.87 35.69
CA GLY A 285 -25.47 47.74 36.56
C GLY A 285 -26.12 46.35 36.44
N TYR A 286 -26.69 45.84 37.53
CA TYR A 286 -27.24 44.47 37.67
C TYR A 286 -28.58 44.27 36.92
N GLY A 287 -28.84 43.06 36.39
CA GLY A 287 -30.19 42.66 35.96
C GLY A 287 -30.33 41.26 35.37
N LEU A 288 -30.45 40.21 36.20
CA LEU A 288 -30.88 38.87 35.73
C LEU A 288 -32.32 38.96 35.18
N GLY A 289 -32.49 38.82 33.86
CA GLY A 289 -33.81 38.76 33.24
C GLY A 289 -34.40 37.36 33.33
N ILE A 290 -35.33 37.13 34.25
CA ILE A 290 -36.11 35.88 34.35
C ILE A 290 -37.50 36.16 33.77
N ASN A 291 -37.86 35.46 32.70
CA ASN A 291 -39.20 35.51 32.13
C ASN A 291 -39.88 34.15 32.38
N GLY A 292 -40.78 34.08 33.37
CA GLY A 292 -41.72 32.94 33.51
C GLY A 292 -41.67 32.05 34.76
N GLY A 293 -40.92 32.34 35.83
CA GLY A 293 -41.03 31.55 37.09
C GLY A 293 -39.91 31.78 38.11
N THR A 294 -40.31 31.81 39.39
CA THR A 294 -39.59 31.95 40.68
C THR A 294 -38.06 32.17 40.65
N LEU A 295 -37.63 33.36 41.10
CA LEU A 295 -36.29 33.60 41.66
C LEU A 295 -36.28 32.99 43.08
N LEU A 296 -35.75 31.78 43.27
CA LEU A 296 -35.63 31.20 44.61
C LEU A 296 -34.42 31.82 45.32
N GLY A 297 -34.66 32.86 46.10
CA GLY A 297 -33.94 33.07 47.34
C GLY A 297 -34.77 32.44 48.45
N ASP A 298 -34.27 31.37 49.09
CA ASP A 298 -34.88 30.86 50.32
C ASP A 298 -34.87 31.98 51.37
N TRP A 299 -36.03 32.57 51.61
CA TRP A 299 -36.24 33.43 52.78
C TRP A 299 -36.54 32.51 53.96
N PRO A 300 -35.76 32.53 55.05
CA PRO A 300 -36.16 31.83 56.26
C PRO A 300 -37.47 32.46 56.74
N ALA A 301 -38.51 31.64 56.83
CA ALA A 301 -39.77 32.04 57.45
C ALA A 301 -39.50 32.50 58.89
N LEU A 302 -39.64 33.81 59.14
CA LEU A 302 -39.70 34.35 60.48
C LEU A 302 -41.08 33.97 61.05
N LEU A 303 -41.16 32.81 61.70
CA LEU A 303 -42.30 32.48 62.55
C LEU A 303 -42.18 33.31 63.83
N ALA A 304 -43.06 34.32 63.94
CA ALA A 304 -43.36 35.04 65.18
C ALA A 304 -44.44 34.28 65.96
#